data_AF-A0A3D4RRQ2-F1
#
_entry.id   AF-A0A3D4RRQ2-F1
#
_cell.length_a   1.000
_cell.length_b   1.000
_cell.length_c   1.000
_cell.angle_alpha   90.00
_cell.angle_beta   90.00
_cell.angle_gamma   90.00
#
_symmetry.space_group_name_H-M   'P 1'
#
loop_
_entity.id
_entity.type
_entity.pdbx_description
1 polymer ?
#
loop_
_entity_poly.entity_id
_entity_poly.type
_entity_poly.pdbx_seq_one_letter_code
_entity_poly.pdbx_strand_id
1 'polypeptide(L)'
;MAYNDVRQSVGYLMIDDKKQAFVDQYSWNATARIGEKTFPISESNRNRNNPSDNELTLFNSDLGTKTTLTKADIETRLGKTLEFLEVVVRMQDEWAINKELTAEVVRTNNTGGTKIEDGYAVLRGIGSGLEFLQGLKEGDPVYINIGISNSLTGETPNIMQLTAGNCLVMKDGRLTPRNWNET
;
A
#
# COMPACT_ATOMS: atom_id res chain seq x y z
N MET A 1 18.71 -17.86 -15.79
CA MET A 1 17.27 -17.60 -16.00
C MET A 1 17.13 -16.54 -17.07
N ALA A 2 16.29 -16.77 -18.09
CA ALA A 2 16.03 -15.76 -19.11
C ALA A 2 15.10 -14.69 -18.54
N TYR A 3 15.52 -13.42 -18.57
CA TYR A 3 14.76 -12.24 -18.13
C TYR A 3 13.52 -11.93 -19.01
N ASN A 4 13.08 -12.90 -19.83
CA ASN A 4 11.95 -12.75 -20.77
C ASN A 4 10.58 -12.82 -20.07
N ASP A 5 10.53 -13.22 -18.80
CA ASP A 5 9.29 -13.31 -18.01
C ASP A 5 9.08 -12.09 -17.10
N VAL A 6 9.96 -11.11 -17.22
CA VAL A 6 9.92 -9.88 -16.43
C VAL A 6 8.85 -8.98 -17.03
N ARG A 7 7.63 -9.12 -16.50
CA ARG A 7 6.46 -8.30 -16.84
C ARG A 7 6.89 -6.84 -16.98
N GLN A 8 6.35 -6.18 -18.00
CA GLN A 8 6.58 -4.78 -18.41
C GLN A 8 6.35 -3.77 -17.27
N SER A 9 7.21 -3.75 -16.25
CA SER A 9 6.88 -3.12 -14.96
C SER A 9 7.92 -2.10 -14.49
N VAL A 10 7.48 -1.36 -13.49
CA VAL A 10 8.20 -0.28 -12.78
C VAL A 10 9.54 -0.79 -12.28
N GLY A 11 10.60 -0.02 -12.47
CA GLY A 11 11.91 -0.31 -11.90
C GLY A 11 12.06 0.37 -10.55
N TYR A 12 12.68 -0.30 -9.59
CA TYR A 12 12.93 0.25 -8.26
C TYR A 12 14.42 0.36 -7.99
N LEU A 13 14.83 1.48 -7.40
CA LEU A 13 16.12 1.64 -6.72
C LEU A 13 15.82 1.73 -5.23
N MET A 14 16.47 0.87 -4.45
CA MET A 14 16.24 0.77 -3.02
C MET A 14 17.53 0.63 -2.25
N ILE A 15 17.53 1.09 -1.00
CA ILE A 15 18.66 0.99 -0.08
C ILE A 15 18.14 0.38 1.22
N ASP A 16 18.78 -0.68 1.70
CA ASP A 16 18.45 -1.34 2.96
C ASP A 16 19.16 -0.73 4.19
N ASP A 17 18.85 -1.27 5.36
CA ASP A 17 19.47 -0.94 6.65
C ASP A 17 21.00 -1.17 6.69
N LYS A 18 21.52 -2.03 5.82
CA LYS A 18 22.96 -2.30 5.64
C LYS A 18 23.61 -1.43 4.56
N LYS A 19 22.87 -0.48 3.99
CA LYS A 19 23.30 0.41 2.89
C LYS A 19 23.59 -0.35 1.59
N GLN A 20 23.05 -1.55 1.43
CA GLN A 20 23.10 -2.29 0.17
C GLN A 20 22.05 -1.73 -0.78
N ALA A 21 22.48 -1.44 -2.01
CA ALA A 21 21.60 -0.97 -3.07
C ALA A 21 20.99 -2.15 -3.84
N PHE A 22 19.69 -2.08 -4.09
CA PHE A 22 18.94 -3.03 -4.90
C PHE A 22 18.34 -2.29 -6.10
N VAL A 23 18.65 -2.78 -7.30
CA VAL A 23 18.07 -2.29 -8.55
C VAL A 23 17.37 -3.46 -9.23
N ASP A 24 16.04 -3.51 -9.09
CA ASP A 24 15.23 -4.60 -9.62
C ASP A 24 13.74 -4.23 -9.67
N GLN A 25 12.91 -5.22 -9.99
CA GLN A 25 11.46 -5.14 -9.89
C GLN A 25 10.97 -5.78 -8.59
N TYR A 26 10.01 -5.14 -7.95
CA TYR A 26 9.44 -5.58 -6.69
C TYR A 26 7.93 -5.64 -6.78
N SER A 27 7.36 -6.60 -6.08
CA SER A 27 5.93 -6.83 -5.94
C SER A 27 5.46 -6.25 -4.62
N TRP A 28 4.29 -5.61 -4.66
CA TRP A 28 3.57 -5.16 -3.48
C TRP A 28 2.76 -6.33 -2.90
N ASN A 29 2.97 -6.64 -1.63
CA ASN A 29 2.35 -7.75 -0.92
C ASN A 29 1.90 -7.35 0.49
N ALA A 30 1.44 -6.09 0.64
CA ALA A 30 0.95 -5.60 1.92
C ALA A 30 -0.38 -6.23 2.32
N THR A 31 -0.57 -6.38 3.63
CA THR A 31 -1.77 -7.01 4.21
C THR A 31 -2.18 -6.33 5.51
N ALA A 32 -3.46 -6.41 5.82
CA ALA A 32 -4.00 -6.15 7.15
C ALA A 32 -4.59 -7.46 7.71
N ARG A 33 -4.46 -7.67 9.02
CA ARG A 33 -4.98 -8.85 9.72
C ARG A 33 -5.80 -8.43 10.94
N ILE A 34 -6.98 -9.03 11.06
CA ILE A 34 -7.94 -8.84 12.16
C ILE A 34 -8.33 -10.23 12.67
N GLY A 35 -7.90 -10.57 13.89
CA GLY A 35 -7.98 -11.94 14.39
C GLY A 35 -7.25 -12.90 13.45
N GLU A 36 -7.97 -13.90 12.92
CA GLU A 36 -7.46 -14.90 11.97
C GLU A 36 -7.65 -14.49 10.50
N LYS A 37 -8.37 -13.40 10.22
CA LYS A 37 -8.65 -12.95 8.85
C LYS A 37 -7.54 -12.03 8.36
N THR A 38 -7.04 -12.30 7.16
CA THR A 38 -6.06 -11.44 6.46
C THR A 38 -6.66 -10.92 5.17
N PHE A 39 -6.45 -9.65 4.87
CA PHE A 39 -6.92 -9.00 3.64
C PHE A 39 -5.76 -8.24 2.97
N PRO A 40 -5.60 -8.32 1.64
CA PRO A 40 -4.57 -7.59 0.93
C PRO A 40 -4.84 -6.09 0.98
N ILE A 41 -3.84 -5.31 1.35
CA ILE A 41 -3.87 -3.85 1.16
C ILE A 41 -3.49 -3.62 -0.28
N SER A 42 -4.35 -2.99 -1.08
CA SER A 42 -4.10 -2.76 -2.49
C SER A 42 -3.02 -1.71 -2.70
N GLU A 43 -3.06 -0.64 -1.93
CA GLU A 43 -2.22 0.55 -2.10
C GLU A 43 -1.98 1.26 -0.77
N SER A 44 -0.92 2.09 -0.70
CA SER A 44 -0.64 2.97 0.42
C SER A 44 -0.55 4.42 -0.04
N ASN A 45 -1.10 5.35 0.74
CA ASN A 45 -1.11 6.79 0.53
C ASN A 45 -1.59 7.24 -0.86
N ARG A 46 -2.37 6.39 -1.53
CA ARG A 46 -2.86 6.69 -2.86
C ARG A 46 -4.28 7.23 -2.78
N ASN A 47 -4.38 8.55 -2.74
CA ASN A 47 -5.67 9.24 -2.71
C ASN A 47 -6.30 9.30 -4.12
N ARG A 48 -6.69 8.14 -4.65
CA ARG A 48 -7.26 8.01 -5.99
C ARG A 48 -8.71 8.47 -6.03
N ASN A 49 -9.07 9.00 -7.19
CA ASN A 49 -10.42 9.46 -7.50
C ASN A 49 -11.32 8.34 -8.02
N ASN A 50 -10.72 7.21 -8.41
CA ASN A 50 -11.36 6.06 -9.03
C ASN A 50 -10.92 4.75 -8.34
N PRO A 51 -11.26 4.57 -7.05
CA PRO A 51 -10.95 3.34 -6.34
C PRO A 51 -11.59 2.13 -7.04
N SER A 52 -11.01 0.95 -6.83
CA SER A 52 -11.61 -0.33 -7.21
C SER A 52 -12.89 -0.58 -6.41
N ASP A 53 -13.81 -1.37 -6.97
CA ASP A 53 -15.05 -1.76 -6.27
C ASP A 53 -14.79 -2.72 -5.09
N ASN A 54 -13.58 -3.26 -4.99
CA ASN A 54 -13.12 -4.15 -3.92
C ASN A 54 -11.68 -3.81 -3.56
N GLU A 55 -11.48 -3.00 -2.52
CA GLU A 55 -10.14 -2.62 -2.08
C GLU A 55 -10.06 -2.27 -0.61
N LEU A 56 -8.84 -2.45 -0.08
CA LEU A 56 -8.41 -1.91 1.19
C LEU A 56 -7.19 -1.02 0.93
N THR A 57 -7.26 0.24 1.32
CA THR A 57 -6.18 1.22 1.12
C THR A 57 -5.67 1.72 2.47
N LEU A 58 -4.35 1.72 2.65
CA LEU A 58 -3.69 2.26 3.84
C LEU A 58 -3.33 3.72 3.62
N PHE A 59 -3.59 4.56 4.61
CA PHE A 59 -3.13 5.95 4.64
C PHE A 59 -2.39 6.21 5.95
N ASN A 60 -1.31 6.98 5.91
CA ASN A 60 -0.60 7.48 7.09
C ASN A 60 -0.37 9.00 6.95
N SER A 61 0.42 9.60 7.86
CA SER A 61 0.68 11.05 7.83
C SER A 61 1.48 11.53 6.61
N ASP A 62 2.11 10.62 5.86
CA ASP A 62 2.86 10.92 4.62
C ASP A 62 1.97 10.98 3.36
N LEU A 63 0.65 11.00 3.49
CA LEU A 63 -0.30 11.09 2.37
C LEU A 63 -0.04 12.29 1.43
N GLY A 64 0.62 13.35 1.93
CA GLY A 64 0.92 14.56 1.17
C GLY A 64 -0.26 15.54 1.06
N THR A 65 -1.44 15.17 1.56
CA THR A 65 -2.60 16.06 1.76
C THR A 65 -2.98 16.14 3.23
N LYS A 66 -3.77 17.16 3.60
CA LYS A 66 -4.21 17.33 5.01
C LYS A 66 -5.18 16.24 5.49
N THR A 67 -5.93 15.64 4.57
CA THR A 67 -6.94 14.62 4.86
C THR A 67 -7.05 13.60 3.73
N THR A 68 -7.65 12.45 4.02
CA THR A 68 -8.19 11.55 2.98
C THR A 68 -9.31 12.25 2.18
N LEU A 69 -9.66 11.75 0.99
CA LEU A 69 -10.81 12.29 0.23
C LEU A 69 -12.13 12.06 0.98
N THR A 70 -13.10 12.95 0.82
CA THR A 70 -14.45 12.70 1.37
C THR A 70 -15.23 11.73 0.48
N LYS A 71 -16.31 11.15 1.01
CA LYS A 71 -17.27 10.34 0.23
C LYS A 71 -17.84 11.11 -0.94
N ALA A 72 -18.28 12.34 -0.69
CA ALA A 72 -18.80 13.22 -1.74
C ALA A 72 -17.78 13.46 -2.86
N ASP A 73 -16.49 13.67 -2.52
CA ASP A 73 -15.44 13.87 -3.53
C ASP A 73 -15.26 12.65 -4.44
N ILE A 74 -15.31 11.44 -3.86
CA ILE A 74 -15.15 10.19 -4.59
C ILE A 74 -16.39 9.92 -5.45
N GLU A 75 -17.58 10.04 -4.88
CA GLU A 75 -18.85 9.81 -5.59
C GLU A 75 -19.05 10.78 -6.76
N THR A 76 -18.74 12.07 -6.56
CA THR A 76 -18.82 13.09 -7.61
C THR A 76 -17.96 12.71 -8.81
N ARG A 77 -16.78 12.12 -8.56
CA ARG A 77 -15.82 11.75 -9.61
C ARG A 77 -16.14 10.42 -10.26
N LEU A 78 -16.64 9.46 -9.49
CA LEU A 78 -17.08 8.16 -10.00
C LEU A 78 -18.41 8.25 -10.75
N GLY A 79 -19.24 9.26 -10.47
CA GLY A 79 -20.59 9.37 -11.01
C GLY A 79 -21.56 8.32 -10.45
N LYS A 80 -21.23 7.71 -9.30
CA LYS A 80 -22.05 6.72 -8.59
C LYS A 80 -21.88 6.84 -7.09
N THR A 81 -22.89 6.39 -6.35
CA THR A 81 -22.83 6.24 -4.90
C THR A 81 -21.80 5.16 -4.50
N LEU A 82 -21.12 5.38 -3.39
CA LEU A 82 -20.06 4.51 -2.89
C LEU A 82 -20.22 4.33 -1.38
N GLU A 83 -20.33 3.09 -0.91
CA GLU A 83 -20.18 2.79 0.50
C GLU A 83 -18.72 2.46 0.82
N PHE A 84 -18.19 3.08 1.89
CA PHE A 84 -16.90 2.74 2.44
C PHE A 84 -16.87 2.95 3.95
N LEU A 85 -15.85 2.38 4.57
CA LEU A 85 -15.51 2.58 5.96
C LEU A 85 -14.04 2.93 6.07
N GLU A 86 -13.74 4.00 6.79
CA GLU A 86 -12.42 4.29 7.30
C GLU A 86 -12.33 3.84 8.75
N VAL A 87 -11.29 3.07 9.07
CA VAL A 87 -10.91 2.74 10.44
C VAL A 87 -9.64 3.49 10.75
N VAL A 88 -9.72 4.41 11.72
CA VAL A 88 -8.55 5.13 12.22
C VAL A 88 -7.90 4.27 13.28
N VAL A 89 -6.61 4.00 13.13
CA VAL A 89 -5.82 3.20 14.07
C VAL A 89 -4.65 4.02 14.60
N ARG A 90 -4.28 3.76 15.86
CA ARG A 90 -3.04 4.26 16.46
C ARG A 90 -1.98 3.17 16.34
N MET A 91 -0.84 3.51 15.75
CA MET A 91 0.30 2.60 15.63
C MET A 91 0.96 2.42 17.01
N GLN A 92 1.26 1.18 17.37
CA GLN A 92 2.00 0.83 18.60
C GLN A 92 3.49 0.59 18.31
N ASP A 93 3.81 0.31 17.03
CA ASP A 93 5.15 0.11 16.52
C ASP A 93 5.58 1.29 15.64
N GLU A 94 6.90 1.48 15.51
CA GLU A 94 7.46 2.36 14.47
C GLU A 94 7.22 1.77 13.08
N TRP A 95 7.05 2.65 12.08
CA TRP A 95 6.86 2.23 10.71
C TRP A 95 8.05 1.43 10.19
N ALA A 96 7.76 0.21 9.75
CA ALA A 96 8.72 -0.65 9.06
C ALA A 96 8.01 -1.42 7.94
N ILE A 97 8.78 -1.80 6.93
CA ILE A 97 8.32 -2.68 5.86
C ILE A 97 8.70 -4.13 6.17
N ASN A 98 8.04 -5.09 5.52
CA ASN A 98 8.31 -6.52 5.66
C ASN A 98 8.23 -7.05 7.10
N LYS A 99 7.58 -6.29 7.98
CA LYS A 99 7.35 -6.60 9.39
C LYS A 99 5.87 -6.43 9.70
N GLU A 100 5.33 -7.29 10.55
CA GLU A 100 3.99 -7.09 11.11
C GLU A 100 4.05 -6.00 12.18
N LEU A 101 3.24 -4.96 12.00
CA LEU A 101 3.08 -3.81 12.88
C LEU A 101 1.75 -3.95 13.62
N THR A 102 1.75 -3.63 14.90
CA THR A 102 0.57 -3.62 15.75
C THR A 102 -0.05 -2.24 15.76
N ALA A 103 -1.36 -2.18 15.62
CA ALA A 103 -2.15 -0.98 15.77
C ALA A 103 -3.43 -1.27 16.55
N GLU A 104 -4.04 -0.22 17.08
CA GLU A 104 -5.27 -0.28 17.86
C GLU A 104 -6.31 0.63 17.23
N VAL A 105 -7.55 0.15 17.06
CA VAL A 105 -8.65 0.95 16.53
C VAL A 105 -8.97 2.09 17.50
N VAL A 106 -9.07 3.29 16.97
CA VAL A 106 -9.41 4.50 17.72
C VAL A 106 -10.84 4.92 17.43
N ARG A 107 -11.24 4.89 16.16
CA ARG A 107 -12.59 5.24 15.72
C ARG A 107 -12.83 4.80 14.29
N THR A 108 -14.10 4.82 13.90
CA THR A 108 -14.53 4.61 12.52
C THR A 108 -15.11 5.89 11.91
N ASN A 109 -15.00 6.06 10.60
CA ASN A 109 -15.56 7.16 9.84
C ASN A 109 -16.10 6.67 8.49
N ASN A 110 -17.36 6.96 8.17
CA ASN A 110 -17.99 6.59 6.89
C ASN A 110 -18.16 7.77 5.93
N THR A 111 -17.64 8.95 6.29
CA THR A 111 -17.72 10.18 5.48
C THR A 111 -16.40 10.53 4.79
N GLY A 112 -15.29 9.94 5.22
CA GLY A 112 -13.95 10.27 4.73
C GLY A 112 -13.47 11.61 5.27
N GLY A 113 -12.55 12.27 4.58
CA GLY A 113 -12.01 13.56 5.05
C GLY A 113 -11.21 13.44 6.35
N THR A 114 -10.69 12.24 6.66
CA THR A 114 -10.00 11.99 7.91
C THR A 114 -8.63 12.66 7.90
N LYS A 115 -8.38 13.52 8.89
CA LYS A 115 -7.04 14.01 9.21
C LYS A 115 -6.24 12.88 9.86
N ILE A 116 -5.03 12.66 9.37
CA ILE A 116 -4.13 11.63 9.87
C ILE A 116 -2.96 12.32 10.56
N GLU A 117 -2.82 12.10 11.86
CA GLU A 117 -1.75 12.66 12.69
C GLU A 117 -0.58 11.67 12.75
N ASP A 118 0.60 12.16 13.11
CA ASP A 118 1.77 11.29 13.29
C ASP A 118 1.48 10.21 14.34
N GLY A 119 1.90 8.98 14.05
CA GLY A 119 1.58 7.80 14.87
C GLY A 119 0.19 7.22 14.63
N TYR A 120 -0.60 7.76 13.70
CA TYR A 120 -1.88 7.20 13.29
C TYR A 120 -1.87 6.75 11.82
N ALA A 121 -2.78 5.85 11.51
CA ALA A 121 -3.07 5.41 10.16
C ALA A 121 -4.59 5.30 9.95
N VAL A 122 -4.99 5.22 8.69
CA VAL A 122 -6.37 4.97 8.28
C VAL A 122 -6.38 3.81 7.31
N LEU A 123 -7.19 2.79 7.62
CA LEU A 123 -7.55 1.74 6.66
C LEU A 123 -8.90 2.11 6.05
N ARG A 124 -8.95 2.30 4.73
CA ARG A 124 -10.21 2.53 4.01
C ARG A 124 -10.59 1.27 3.24
N GLY A 125 -11.77 0.73 3.54
CA GLY A 125 -12.32 -0.42 2.87
C GLY A 125 -13.50 -0.06 1.98
N ILE A 126 -13.54 -0.61 0.76
CA ILE A 126 -14.65 -0.56 -0.20
C ILE A 126 -15.00 -1.99 -0.62
N GLY A 127 -16.29 -2.30 -0.78
CA GLY A 127 -16.77 -3.64 -1.15
C GLY A 127 -16.32 -4.70 -0.14
N SER A 128 -15.62 -5.74 -0.60
CA SER A 128 -15.04 -6.75 0.31
C SER A 128 -14.05 -6.18 1.33
N GLY A 129 -13.37 -5.07 1.04
CA GLY A 129 -12.54 -4.36 2.02
C GLY A 129 -13.36 -3.66 3.10
N LEU A 130 -14.55 -3.15 2.74
CA LEU A 130 -15.52 -2.62 3.70
C LEU A 130 -15.99 -3.75 4.63
N GLU A 131 -16.39 -4.89 4.07
CA GLU A 131 -16.81 -6.08 4.85
C GLU A 131 -15.71 -6.58 5.79
N PHE A 132 -14.44 -6.50 5.38
CA PHE A 132 -13.30 -6.86 6.21
C PHE A 132 -13.15 -5.94 7.44
N LEU A 133 -13.42 -4.65 7.29
CA LEU A 133 -13.32 -3.66 8.38
C LEU A 133 -14.59 -3.57 9.23
N GLN A 134 -15.73 -4.04 8.72
CA GLN A 134 -17.00 -3.98 9.42
C GLN A 134 -16.96 -4.75 10.74
N GLY A 135 -17.52 -4.12 11.77
CA GLY A 135 -17.63 -4.71 13.11
C GLY A 135 -16.45 -4.42 14.03
N LEU A 136 -15.37 -3.84 13.53
CA LEU A 136 -14.29 -3.30 14.37
C LEU A 136 -14.81 -2.20 15.29
N LYS A 137 -14.32 -2.19 16.53
CA LYS A 137 -14.63 -1.23 17.59
C LYS A 137 -13.36 -0.62 18.15
N GLU A 138 -13.51 0.52 18.80
CA GLU A 138 -12.41 1.14 19.54
C GLU A 138 -11.76 0.15 20.52
N GLY A 139 -10.43 0.10 20.52
CA GLY A 139 -9.63 -0.85 21.31
C GLY A 139 -9.31 -2.17 20.60
N ASP A 140 -9.96 -2.50 19.47
CA ASP A 140 -9.66 -3.75 18.76
C ASP A 140 -8.24 -3.73 18.16
N PRO A 141 -7.50 -4.84 18.23
CA PRO A 141 -6.18 -4.93 17.62
C PRO A 141 -6.28 -5.13 16.11
N VAL A 142 -5.44 -4.42 15.36
CA VAL A 142 -5.25 -4.57 13.92
C VAL A 142 -3.78 -4.73 13.65
N TYR A 143 -3.43 -5.70 12.81
CA TYR A 143 -2.04 -5.94 12.41
C TYR A 143 -1.84 -5.52 10.96
N ILE A 144 -0.79 -4.76 10.68
CA ILE A 144 -0.50 -4.22 9.34
C ILE A 144 0.89 -4.68 8.93
N ASN A 145 1.02 -5.22 7.72
CA ASN A 145 2.32 -5.53 7.14
C ASN A 145 2.43 -4.78 5.81
N ILE A 146 3.40 -3.87 5.69
CA ILE A 146 3.75 -3.24 4.42
C ILE A 146 4.79 -4.13 3.73
N GLY A 147 4.30 -5.14 3.00
CA GLY A 147 5.14 -6.12 2.33
C GLY A 147 5.62 -5.63 0.97
N ILE A 148 6.93 -5.77 0.73
CA ILE A 148 7.55 -5.73 -0.60
C ILE A 148 8.51 -6.91 -0.78
N SER A 149 8.48 -7.53 -1.95
CA SER A 149 9.36 -8.66 -2.28
C SER A 149 9.90 -8.55 -3.69
N ASN A 150 11.13 -9.00 -3.92
CA ASN A 150 11.71 -9.06 -5.25
C ASN A 150 10.83 -9.97 -6.12
N SER A 151 10.37 -9.48 -7.27
CA SER A 151 9.41 -10.20 -8.10
C SER A 151 9.96 -11.49 -8.72
N LEU A 152 11.28 -11.65 -8.79
CA LEU A 152 11.96 -12.82 -9.35
C LEU A 152 12.46 -13.77 -8.27
N THR A 153 13.10 -13.25 -7.22
CA THR A 153 13.77 -14.06 -6.18
C THR A 153 12.89 -14.30 -4.95
N GLY A 154 11.86 -13.49 -4.73
CA GLY A 154 11.04 -13.50 -3.52
C GLY A 154 11.74 -12.90 -2.29
N GLU A 155 12.95 -12.37 -2.44
CA GLU A 155 13.70 -11.77 -1.34
C GLU A 155 12.98 -10.54 -0.77
N THR A 156 13.01 -10.40 0.57
CA THR A 156 12.32 -9.36 1.34
C THR A 156 13.34 -8.53 2.13
N PRO A 157 14.18 -7.71 1.46
CA PRO A 157 15.16 -6.89 2.15
C PRO A 157 14.47 -5.84 3.05
N ASN A 158 15.16 -5.44 4.12
CA ASN A 158 14.72 -4.38 5.03
C ASN A 158 15.01 -3.01 4.43
N ILE A 159 14.21 -2.60 3.45
CA ILE A 159 14.41 -1.33 2.72
C ILE A 159 14.11 -0.13 3.62
N MET A 160 15.05 0.82 3.64
CA MET A 160 14.95 2.10 4.34
C MET A 160 14.58 3.25 3.39
N GLN A 161 14.99 3.14 2.12
CA GLN A 161 14.73 4.16 1.09
C GLN A 161 14.38 3.47 -0.21
N LEU A 162 13.35 3.97 -0.90
CA LEU A 162 12.85 3.42 -2.15
C LEU A 162 12.48 4.56 -3.09
N THR A 163 12.93 4.46 -4.34
CA THR A 163 12.41 5.27 -5.43
C THR A 163 11.99 4.37 -6.59
N ALA A 164 10.87 4.73 -7.21
CA ALA A 164 10.30 4.02 -8.34
C ALA A 164 10.50 4.85 -9.62
N GLY A 165 11.00 4.22 -10.67
CA GLY A 165 11.13 4.79 -12.00
C GLY A 165 10.14 4.18 -12.97
N ASN A 166 10.05 4.77 -14.17
CA ASN A 166 9.16 4.26 -15.21
C ASN A 166 9.44 2.78 -15.51
N CYS A 167 10.71 2.37 -15.53
CA CYS A 167 11.15 1.02 -15.86
C CYS A 167 12.53 0.65 -15.32
N LEU A 168 12.82 -0.65 -15.35
CA LEU A 168 14.18 -1.18 -15.25
C LEU A 168 14.78 -1.26 -16.66
N VAL A 169 15.76 -0.40 -16.98
CA VAL A 169 16.35 -0.30 -18.34
C VAL A 169 17.38 -1.39 -18.63
N MET A 170 18.27 -1.66 -17.67
CA MET A 170 19.37 -2.61 -17.79
C MET A 170 19.54 -3.38 -16.50
N LYS A 171 19.86 -4.67 -16.62
CA LYS A 171 20.22 -5.55 -15.50
C LYS A 171 21.41 -6.41 -15.90
N ASP A 172 22.42 -6.49 -15.04
CA ASP A 172 23.62 -7.32 -15.25
C ASP A 172 24.28 -7.10 -16.64
N GLY A 173 24.34 -5.83 -17.07
CA GLY A 173 24.92 -5.42 -18.36
C GLY A 173 24.06 -5.71 -19.58
N ARG A 174 22.79 -6.11 -19.43
CA ARG A 174 21.87 -6.45 -20.54
C ARG A 174 20.62 -5.58 -20.52
N LEU A 175 20.20 -5.12 -21.70
CA LEU A 175 18.94 -4.39 -21.86
C LEU A 175 17.75 -5.30 -21.50
N THR A 176 16.77 -4.72 -20.80
CA THR A 176 15.49 -5.40 -20.56
C THR A 176 14.55 -5.24 -21.76
N PRO A 177 13.49 -6.07 -21.87
CA PRO A 177 12.53 -6.00 -22.98
C PRO A 177 11.90 -4.62 -23.23
N ARG A 178 11.80 -3.75 -22.22
CA ARG A 178 11.18 -2.43 -22.39
C ARG A 178 12.00 -1.48 -23.26
N ASN A 179 13.30 -1.67 -23.37
CA ASN A 179 14.16 -0.79 -24.17
C ASN A 179 14.21 -1.18 -25.66
N TRP A 180 13.47 -2.19 -26.07
CA TRP A 180 13.37 -2.62 -27.47
C TRP A 180 12.08 -2.13 -28.15
N ASN A 181 11.27 -1.29 -27.49
CA ASN A 181 9.94 -0.89 -27.94
C ASN A 181 9.87 0.44 -28.73
N GLU A 182 10.99 1.00 -29.16
CA GLU A 182 11.04 2.18 -30.04
C GLU A 182 10.96 1.78 -31.53
N THR A 183 9.88 1.10 -31.94
CA THR A 183 9.56 0.84 -33.36
C THR A 183 8.27 1.53 -33.78
#